data_AF-A0A9E0KLV3-F1
#
_entry.id   AF-A0A9E0KLV3-F1
#
_cell.length_a   1.000
_cell.length_b   1.000
_cell.length_c   1.000
_cell.angle_alpha   90.00
_cell.angle_beta   90.00
_cell.angle_gamma   90.00
#
_symmetry.space_group_name_H-M   'P 1'
#
loop_
_entity.id
_entity.type
_entity.pdbx_description
1 polymer ?
#
loop_
_entity_poly.entity_id
_entity_poly.type
_entity_poly.pdbx_seq_one_letter_code
_entity_poly.pdbx_strand_id
1 'polypeptide(L)'
;AVKFMKNDADNPHINYLLCPVSSFVQVKKLMRSVGRRLADIQIPALILQGRQDPKVAPKSGPAIYERLGAHQKRFAWIEFNRHGIVLGPIAREVFKEVESFLGACRLIDSPKQRNARIGQAQK
;
A
#
# COMPACT_ATOMS: atom_id res chain seq x y z
N ALA A 1 -10.23 -4.30 -33.45
CA ALA A 1 -9.60 -3.72 -32.24
C ALA A 1 -9.67 -4.71 -31.09
N VAL A 2 -8.59 -4.90 -30.32
CA VAL A 2 -8.56 -5.81 -29.16
C VAL A 2 -9.44 -5.24 -28.04
N LYS A 3 -10.47 -5.98 -27.62
CA LYS A 3 -11.41 -5.53 -26.57
C LYS A 3 -10.90 -5.87 -25.16
N PHE A 4 -10.20 -6.99 -25.01
CA PHE A 4 -9.72 -7.52 -23.74
C PHE A 4 -8.29 -8.05 -23.88
N MET A 5 -7.49 -7.94 -22.82
CA MET A 5 -6.20 -8.60 -22.70
C MET A 5 -6.27 -9.71 -21.65
N LYS A 6 -5.54 -10.81 -21.87
CA LYS A 6 -5.36 -11.85 -20.86
C LYS A 6 -4.64 -11.26 -19.65
N ASN A 7 -5.17 -11.52 -18.46
CA ASN A 7 -4.54 -11.17 -17.19
C ASN A 7 -3.99 -12.44 -16.55
N ASP A 8 -2.66 -12.55 -16.50
CA ASP A 8 -1.99 -13.59 -15.73
C ASP A 8 -2.00 -13.20 -14.25
N ALA A 9 -3.11 -13.49 -13.57
CA ALA A 9 -3.37 -12.98 -12.23
C ALA A 9 -2.63 -13.79 -11.15
N ASP A 10 -1.95 -13.10 -10.24
CA ASP A 10 -1.27 -13.72 -9.09
C ASP A 10 -2.22 -14.57 -8.21
N ASN A 11 -3.52 -14.24 -8.22
CA ASN A 11 -4.58 -14.91 -7.48
C ASN A 11 -5.79 -15.18 -8.39
N PRO A 12 -5.74 -16.19 -9.27
CA PRO A 12 -6.76 -16.41 -10.31
C PRO A 12 -8.12 -16.85 -9.76
N HIS A 13 -8.17 -17.29 -8.50
CA HIS A 13 -9.38 -17.69 -7.81
C HIS A 13 -10.27 -16.50 -7.37
N ILE A 14 -9.72 -15.28 -7.36
CA ILE A 14 -10.44 -14.05 -6.97
C ILE A 14 -10.30 -12.91 -7.98
N ASN A 15 -9.29 -12.95 -8.85
CA ASN A 15 -9.01 -11.90 -9.82
C ASN A 15 -9.58 -12.23 -11.19
N TYR A 16 -9.96 -11.19 -11.93
CA TYR A 16 -10.39 -11.32 -13.33
C TYR A 16 -9.27 -11.90 -14.22
N LEU A 17 -9.59 -12.86 -15.07
CA LEU A 17 -8.67 -13.45 -16.04
C LEU A 17 -8.55 -12.63 -17.33
N LEU A 18 -9.46 -11.66 -17.53
CA LEU A 18 -9.47 -10.75 -18.67
C LEU A 18 -9.58 -9.31 -18.16
N CYS A 19 -8.79 -8.42 -18.74
CA CYS A 19 -8.87 -6.99 -18.44
C CYS A 19 -9.30 -6.22 -19.70
N PRO A 20 -10.44 -5.49 -19.66
CA PRO A 20 -10.86 -4.66 -20.77
C PRO A 20 -9.83 -3.57 -21.08
N VAL A 21 -9.50 -3.38 -22.36
CA VAL A 21 -8.53 -2.36 -22.78
C VAL A 21 -9.00 -0.95 -22.42
N SER A 22 -10.31 -0.69 -22.51
CA SER A 22 -10.93 0.57 -22.09
C SER A 22 -10.71 0.86 -20.60
N SER A 23 -10.75 -0.15 -19.74
CA SER A 23 -10.50 0.00 -18.31
C SER A 23 -9.06 0.46 -18.03
N PHE A 24 -8.07 -0.08 -18.73
CA PHE A 24 -6.68 0.40 -18.60
C PHE A 24 -6.51 1.88 -18.96
N VAL A 25 -7.23 2.36 -19.97
CA VAL A 25 -7.23 3.79 -20.35
C VAL A 25 -7.77 4.64 -19.20
N GLN A 26 -8.87 4.22 -18.57
CA GLN A 26 -9.44 4.95 -17.44
C GLN A 26 -8.53 4.93 -16.20
N VAL A 27 -7.94 3.78 -15.87
CA VAL A 27 -6.95 3.68 -14.77
C VAL A 27 -5.77 4.62 -15.03
N LYS A 28 -5.22 4.65 -16.25
CA LYS A 28 -4.16 5.60 -16.61
C LYS A 28 -4.58 7.06 -16.47
N LYS A 29 -5.82 7.40 -16.86
CA LYS A 29 -6.36 8.76 -16.70
C LYS A 29 -6.43 9.15 -15.23
N LEU A 30 -6.92 8.24 -14.38
CA LEU A 30 -6.98 8.44 -12.93
C LEU A 30 -5.58 8.59 -12.32
N MET A 31 -4.65 7.70 -12.63
CA MET A 31 -3.27 7.75 -12.14
C MET A 31 -2.59 9.09 -12.46
N ARG A 32 -2.79 9.63 -13.69
CA ARG A 32 -2.26 10.95 -14.06
C ARG A 32 -2.91 12.08 -13.25
N SER A 33 -4.22 12.00 -13.04
CA SER A 33 -4.95 13.01 -12.27
C SER A 33 -4.51 13.03 -10.80
N VAL A 34 -4.41 11.86 -10.16
CA VAL A 34 -3.92 11.72 -8.79
C VAL A 34 -2.45 12.14 -8.70
N GLY A 35 -1.62 11.70 -9.64
CA GLY A 35 -0.18 12.01 -9.65
C GLY A 35 0.14 13.51 -9.66
N ARG A 36 -0.72 14.34 -10.27
CA ARG A 36 -0.58 15.81 -10.25
C ARG A 36 -0.98 16.45 -8.92
N ARG A 37 -1.74 15.74 -8.09
CA ARG A 37 -2.34 16.23 -6.84
C ARG A 37 -1.77 15.57 -5.59
N LEU A 38 -0.72 14.75 -5.72
CA LEU A 38 -0.07 14.12 -4.57
C LEU A 38 0.47 15.18 -3.58
N ALA A 39 0.92 16.33 -4.07
CA ALA A 39 1.37 17.44 -3.23
C ALA A 39 0.23 18.03 -2.38
N ASP A 40 -1.03 17.86 -2.78
CA ASP A 40 -2.20 18.34 -2.02
C ASP A 40 -2.46 17.46 -0.77
N ILE A 41 -1.86 16.26 -0.69
CA ILE A 41 -2.04 15.34 0.44
C ILE A 41 -1.08 15.74 1.55
N GLN A 42 -1.61 16.42 2.56
CA GLN A 42 -0.86 16.99 3.69
C GLN A 42 -0.94 16.16 4.99
N ILE A 43 -1.82 15.16 5.03
CA ILE A 43 -2.01 14.29 6.20
C ILE A 43 -0.88 13.27 6.35
N PRO A 44 -0.63 12.73 7.56
CA PRO A 44 0.37 11.68 7.73
C PRO A 44 0.15 10.50 6.78
N ALA A 45 1.21 10.03 6.13
CA ALA A 45 1.12 8.98 5.12
C ALA A 45 2.18 7.88 5.28
N LEU A 46 1.77 6.63 5.07
CA LEU A 46 2.66 5.47 4.93
C LEU A 46 2.55 4.93 3.52
N ILE A 47 3.70 4.71 2.87
CA ILE A 47 3.81 4.13 1.54
C ILE A 47 4.54 2.80 1.66
N LEU A 48 3.86 1.72 1.30
CA LEU A 48 4.40 0.36 1.27
C LEU A 48 4.46 -0.14 -0.17
N GLN A 49 5.59 -0.68 -0.59
CA GLN A 49 5.79 -1.18 -1.95
C GLN A 49 6.50 -2.53 -1.94
N GLY A 50 5.97 -3.50 -2.68
CA GLY A 50 6.67 -4.75 -2.97
C GLY A 50 7.92 -4.48 -3.81
N ARG A 51 9.09 -4.95 -3.34
CA ARG A 51 10.37 -4.65 -3.98
C ARG A 51 10.55 -5.32 -5.34
N GLN A 52 9.95 -6.50 -5.53
CA GLN A 52 10.00 -7.28 -6.77
C GLN A 52 8.60 -7.42 -7.38
N ASP A 53 7.76 -6.39 -7.24
CA ASP A 53 6.41 -6.37 -7.79
C ASP A 53 6.43 -6.53 -9.34
N PRO A 54 5.82 -7.59 -9.89
CA PRO A 54 5.83 -7.86 -11.33
C PRO A 54 4.77 -7.06 -12.09
N LYS A 55 3.86 -6.37 -11.41
CA LYS A 55 2.72 -5.65 -12.01
C LYS A 55 2.92 -4.14 -11.99
N VAL A 56 3.54 -3.61 -10.93
CA VAL A 56 3.83 -2.18 -10.76
C VAL A 56 5.33 -1.96 -10.62
N ALA A 57 5.87 -0.99 -11.36
CA ALA A 57 7.30 -0.70 -11.30
C ALA A 57 7.71 -0.28 -9.88
N PRO A 58 8.75 -0.90 -9.26
CA PRO A 58 9.15 -0.62 -7.88
C PRO A 58 9.44 0.87 -7.60
N LYS A 59 9.93 1.61 -8.61
CA LYS A 59 10.15 3.07 -8.53
C LYS A 59 8.90 3.90 -8.21
N SER A 60 7.70 3.33 -8.36
CA SER A 60 6.43 4.02 -8.13
C SER A 60 6.27 4.41 -6.65
N GLY A 61 6.65 3.54 -5.73
CA GLY A 61 6.59 3.81 -4.28
C GLY A 61 7.42 5.04 -3.88
N PRO A 62 8.74 5.07 -4.17
CA PRO A 62 9.57 6.25 -3.96
C PRO A 62 9.05 7.50 -4.69
N ALA A 63 8.59 7.38 -5.93
CA ALA A 63 8.05 8.52 -6.67
C ALA A 63 6.79 9.12 -6.02
N ILE A 64 5.94 8.31 -5.39
CA ILE A 64 4.79 8.78 -4.61
C ILE A 64 5.29 9.46 -3.34
N TYR A 65 6.20 8.80 -2.60
CA TYR A 65 6.77 9.34 -1.36
C TYR A 65 7.36 10.74 -1.57
N GLU A 66 8.17 10.94 -2.62
CA GLU A 66 8.78 12.24 -2.92
C GLU A 66 7.75 13.32 -3.24
N ARG A 67 6.69 12.97 -3.98
CA ARG A 67 5.67 13.93 -4.44
C ARG A 67 4.61 14.28 -3.40
N LEU A 68 4.49 13.49 -2.32
CA LEU A 68 3.54 13.79 -1.26
C LEU A 68 3.91 15.07 -0.52
N GLY A 69 2.90 15.92 -0.28
CA GLY A 69 3.04 17.15 0.49
C GLY A 69 3.12 16.94 2.01
N ALA A 70 2.77 15.74 2.48
CA ALA A 70 2.75 15.38 3.89
C ALA A 70 4.10 15.59 4.59
N HIS A 71 4.08 16.34 5.70
CA HIS A 71 5.25 16.52 6.57
C HIS A 71 5.65 15.23 7.27
N GLN A 72 4.68 14.47 7.79
CA GLN A 72 4.91 13.18 8.41
C GLN A 72 4.63 12.07 7.40
N LYS A 73 5.66 11.64 6.67
CA LYS A 73 5.56 10.53 5.72
C LYS A 73 6.60 9.45 5.99
N ARG A 74 6.26 8.20 5.74
CA ARG A 74 7.14 7.03 5.86
C ARG A 74 7.05 6.18 4.62
N PHE A 75 8.17 5.62 4.21
CA PHE A 75 8.24 4.63 3.14
C PHE A 75 8.89 3.35 3.65
N ALA A 76 8.36 2.19 3.25
CA ALA A 76 8.97 0.90 3.53
C ALA A 76 8.87 -0.05 2.33
N TRP A 77 9.95 -0.80 2.10
CA TRP A 77 9.94 -1.91 1.16
C TRP A 77 9.38 -3.16 1.84
N ILE A 78 8.59 -3.91 1.08
CA ILE A 78 8.19 -5.27 1.43
C ILE A 78 8.97 -6.21 0.51
N GLU A 79 9.79 -7.09 1.09
CA GLU A 79 10.64 -8.03 0.35
C GLU A 79 9.79 -9.19 -0.20
N PHE A 80 9.05 -8.90 -1.27
CA PHE A 80 8.10 -9.82 -1.90
C PHE A 80 8.09 -9.67 -3.41
N ASN A 81 7.83 -10.79 -4.10
CA ASN A 81 7.90 -10.92 -5.57
C ASN A 81 6.54 -11.05 -6.26
N ARG A 82 5.45 -10.73 -5.54
CA ARG A 82 4.10 -10.66 -6.10
C ARG A 82 3.48 -9.32 -5.71
N HIS A 83 2.44 -8.94 -6.46
CA HIS A 83 1.78 -7.66 -6.25
C HIS A 83 0.94 -7.64 -4.97
N GLY A 84 0.30 -8.77 -4.64
CA GLY A 84 -0.59 -8.90 -3.48
C GLY A 84 0.14 -9.01 -2.13
N ILE A 85 0.80 -7.96 -1.66
CA ILE A 85 1.54 -7.92 -0.38
C ILE A 85 0.66 -8.08 0.88
N VAL A 86 -0.66 -8.02 0.73
CA VAL A 86 -1.64 -8.18 1.83
C VAL A 86 -2.20 -9.60 1.94
N LEU A 87 -1.74 -10.54 1.11
CA LEU A 87 -2.22 -11.91 1.07
C LEU A 87 -1.15 -12.90 1.51
N GLY A 88 -1.56 -13.91 2.28
CA GLY A 88 -0.66 -14.95 2.79
C GLY A 88 0.26 -14.47 3.91
N PRO A 89 1.32 -15.25 4.23
CA PRO A 89 2.19 -14.99 5.38
C PRO A 89 2.88 -13.63 5.37
N ILE A 90 3.22 -13.11 4.18
CA ILE A 90 3.88 -11.79 4.01
C ILE A 90 3.04 -10.62 4.54
N ALA A 91 1.71 -10.78 4.58
CA ALA A 91 0.79 -9.76 5.09
C ALA A 91 1.12 -9.34 6.53
N ARG A 92 1.73 -10.25 7.32
CA ARG A 92 2.17 -9.95 8.70
C ARG A 92 3.22 -8.83 8.75
N GLU A 93 4.12 -8.76 7.77
CA GLU A 93 5.11 -7.67 7.68
C GLU A 93 4.43 -6.34 7.37
N VAL A 94 3.50 -6.36 6.40
CA VAL A 94 2.67 -5.18 6.07
C VAL A 94 1.90 -4.68 7.28
N PHE A 95 1.23 -5.57 8.02
CA PHE A 95 0.43 -5.19 9.18
C PHE A 95 1.29 -4.63 10.33
N LYS A 96 2.50 -5.16 10.52
CA LYS A 96 3.45 -4.63 11.50
C LYS A 96 3.87 -3.20 11.17
N GLU A 97 4.14 -2.90 9.90
CA GLU A 97 4.46 -1.54 9.46
C GLU A 97 3.28 -0.58 9.63
N VAL A 98 2.07 -1.02 9.30
CA VAL A 98 0.84 -0.24 9.52
C VAL A 98 0.61 0.04 11.00
N GLU A 99 0.72 -0.98 11.86
CA GLU A 99 0.56 -0.81 13.31
C GLU A 99 1.60 0.18 13.88
N SER A 100 2.87 0.02 13.50
CA SER A 100 3.95 0.93 13.87
C SER A 100 3.68 2.37 13.42
N PHE A 101 3.15 2.56 12.21
CA PHE A 101 2.81 3.87 11.69
C PHE A 101 1.64 4.51 12.42
N LEU A 102 0.55 3.76 12.65
CA LEU A 102 -0.62 4.26 13.38
C LEU A 102 -0.27 4.61 14.83
N GLY A 103 0.57 3.81 15.48
CA GLY A 103 1.08 4.10 16.82
C GLY A 103 1.94 5.37 16.86
N ALA A 104 2.80 5.57 15.85
CA ALA A 104 3.59 6.80 15.72
C ALA A 104 2.71 8.04 15.45
N CYS A 105 1.57 7.87 14.78
CA CYS A 105 0.56 8.91 14.60
C CYS A 105 -0.33 9.10 15.84
N ARG A 106 -0.14 8.32 16.91
CA ARG A 106 -0.97 8.30 18.12
C ARG A 106 -2.45 7.99 17.84
N LEU A 107 -2.74 7.28 16.75
CA LEU A 107 -4.10 6.87 16.37
C LEU A 107 -4.53 5.56 17.04
N ILE A 108 -3.55 4.77 17.47
CA ILE A 108 -3.76 3.55 18.26
C ILE A 108 -2.74 3.52 19.39
N ASP A 109 -3.06 2.78 20.44
CA ASP A 109 -2.09 2.48 21.49
C ASP A 109 -1.00 1.58 20.94
N SER A 110 0.25 2.00 21.15
CA SER A 110 1.39 1.15 20.90
C SER A 110 1.31 -0.13 21.74
N PRO A 111 1.95 -1.23 21.31
CA PRO A 111 2.03 -2.45 22.12
C PRO A 111 2.51 -2.21 23.56
N LYS A 112 3.42 -1.24 23.77
CA LYS A 112 3.89 -0.83 25.10
C LYS A 112 2.77 -0.19 25.94
N GLN A 113 1.97 0.69 25.34
CA GLN A 113 0.84 1.36 26.02
C GLN A 113 -0.29 0.37 26.34
N ARG A 114 -0.57 -0.59 25.46
CA ARG A 114 -1.56 -1.65 25.72
C ARG A 114 -1.15 -2.53 26.89
N ASN A 115 0.11 -2.98 26.93
CA ASN A 115 0.62 -3.80 28.03
C ASN A 115 0.62 -3.04 29.37
N ALA A 116 0.91 -1.74 29.36
CA ALA A 116 0.82 -0.90 30.55
C ALA A 116 -0.61 -0.76 31.09
N ARG A 117 -1.63 -0.67 30.22
CA ARG A 117 -3.04 -0.63 30.64
C ARG A 117 -3.55 -1.95 31.20
N ILE A 118 -3.17 -3.08 30.59
CA ILE A 118 -3.56 -4.41 31.10
C ILE A 118 -2.99 -4.64 32.50
N GLY A 119 -1.73 -4.26 32.73
CA GLY A 119 -1.09 -4.37 34.04
C GLY A 119 -1.67 -3.43 35.12
N GLN A 120 -2.38 -2.37 34.74
CA GLN A 120 -3.10 -1.49 35.68
C GLN A 120 -4.53 -1.96 35.96
N ALA A 121 -5.17 -2.70 35.05
CA ALA A 121 -6.52 -3.24 35.24
C ALA A 121 -6.56 -4.55 36.05
N GLN A 122 -5.40 -5.15 36.35
CA GLN A 122 -5.25 -6.35 37.18
C GLN A 122 -4.82 -6.05 38.63
N LYS A 123 -4.86 -4.78 39.05
CA LYS A 123 -4.71 -4.32 40.44
C LYS A 123 -6.00 -3.66 40.89
#